data_AF-A0A6L3NGG7-F1
#
_entry.id   AF-A0A6L3NGG7-F1
#
_cell.length_a   1.000
_cell.length_b   1.000
_cell.length_c   1.000
_cell.angle_alpha   90.00
_cell.angle_beta   90.00
_cell.angle_gamma   90.00
#
_symmetry.space_group_name_H-M   'P 1'
#
loop_
_entity.id
_entity.type
_entity.pdbx_description
1 polymer ?
#
loop_
_entity_poly.entity_id
_entity_poly.type
_entity_poly.pdbx_seq_one_letter_code
_entity_poly.pdbx_strand_id
1 'polypeptide(L)'
;MRIETSFLFDLDGTLVDSVYQHVLAWKEALDAEGIELSVWRIHRKIGMSGGLFLNQLLRETAGDIDAERVERLARLHAAAYQRLRAQVRPLP
;
A
#
# COMPACT_ATOMS: atom_id res chain seq x y z
N MET A 1 -39.28 0.00 17.58
CA MET A 1 -37.96 -0.63 17.38
C MET A 1 -36.95 0.51 17.33
N ARG A 2 -35.96 0.55 18.24
CA ARG A 2 -34.85 1.53 18.12
C ARG A 2 -33.87 0.98 17.08
N ILE A 3 -33.49 1.80 16.11
CA ILE A 3 -32.37 1.48 15.23
C ILE A 3 -31.11 1.89 15.98
N GLU A 4 -30.25 0.92 16.27
CA GLU A 4 -28.92 1.18 16.81
C GLU A 4 -27.93 1.39 15.67
N THR A 5 -26.98 2.30 15.87
CA THR A 5 -25.93 2.58 14.88
C THR A 5 -24.89 1.46 14.89
N SER A 6 -24.66 0.85 13.73
CA SER A 6 -23.55 -0.08 13.51
C SER A 6 -22.31 0.66 13.04
N PHE A 7 -21.13 0.15 13.40
CA PHE A 7 -19.84 0.72 13.01
C PHE A 7 -19.04 -0.27 12.17
N LEU A 8 -18.36 0.26 11.14
CA LEU A 8 -17.36 -0.43 10.35
C LEU A 8 -16.12 0.46 10.31
N PHE A 9 -14.99 -0.05 10.79
CA PHE A 9 -13.72 0.67 10.81
C PHE A 9 -12.76 0.05 9.80
N ASP A 10 -12.03 0.91 9.12
CA ASP A 10 -10.81 0.52 8.41
C ASP A 10 -9.67 0.28 9.43
N LEU A 11 -8.57 -0.34 8.99
CA LEU A 11 -7.40 -0.62 9.83
C LEU A 11 -6.30 0.44 9.63
N ASP A 12 -5.72 0.49 8.43
CA ASP A 12 -4.49 1.24 8.17
C ASP A 12 -4.75 2.75 8.07
N GLY A 13 -4.19 3.52 9.00
CA GLY A 13 -4.46 4.96 9.14
C GLY A 13 -5.76 5.29 9.87
N THR A 14 -6.52 4.28 10.31
CA THR A 14 -7.74 4.45 11.10
C THR A 14 -7.56 3.91 12.52
N LEU A 15 -7.18 2.63 12.67
CA LEU A 15 -6.94 1.97 13.95
C LEU A 15 -5.44 1.73 14.22
N VAL A 16 -4.58 1.92 13.22
CA VAL A 16 -3.12 1.85 13.37
C VAL A 16 -2.42 2.91 12.53
N ASP A 17 -1.37 3.52 13.06
CA ASP A 17 -0.50 4.47 12.38
C ASP A 17 0.50 3.70 11.49
N SER A 18 -0.02 3.21 10.36
CA SER A 18 0.70 2.34 9.42
C SER A 18 0.84 2.91 8.01
N VAL A 19 0.17 4.03 7.71
CA VAL A 19 0.08 4.58 6.34
C VAL A 19 1.47 4.88 5.79
N TYR A 20 2.32 5.56 6.57
CA TYR A 20 3.67 5.90 6.11
C TYR A 20 4.55 4.66 5.92
N GLN A 21 4.40 3.63 6.75
CA GLN A 21 5.12 2.37 6.58
C GLN A 21 4.69 1.65 5.30
N HIS A 22 3.40 1.70 4.94
CA HIS A 22 2.94 1.22 3.63
C HIS A 22 3.50 2.03 2.47
N VAL A 23 3.51 3.37 2.58
CA VAL A 23 4.06 4.25 1.54
C VAL A 23 5.54 3.97 1.30
N LEU A 24 6.34 3.89 2.36
CA LEU A 24 7.77 3.62 2.28
C LEU A 24 8.06 2.22 1.76
N ALA A 25 7.30 1.21 2.20
CA ALA A 25 7.44 -0.16 1.68
C ALA A 25 7.15 -0.24 0.18
N TRP A 26 6.12 0.47 -0.31
CA TRP A 26 5.83 0.53 -1.74
C TRP A 26 6.89 1.31 -2.50
N LYS A 27 7.38 2.43 -1.96
CA LYS A 27 8.46 3.20 -2.59
C LYS A 27 9.70 2.32 -2.79
N GLU A 28 10.09 1.58 -1.76
CA GLU A 28 11.23 0.66 -1.84
C GLU A 28 11.02 -0.45 -2.87
N ALA A 29 9.84 -1.08 -2.90
CA ALA A 29 9.52 -2.13 -3.86
C ALA A 29 9.53 -1.62 -5.31
N LEU A 30 8.97 -0.44 -5.55
CA LEU A 30 8.94 0.19 -6.86
C LEU A 30 10.34 0.58 -7.34
N ASP A 31 11.16 1.16 -6.46
CA ASP A 31 12.55 1.53 -6.77
C ASP A 31 13.41 0.31 -7.13
N ALA A 32 13.22 -0.79 -6.40
CA ALA A 32 13.93 -2.05 -6.67
C ALA A 32 13.60 -2.64 -8.06
N GLU A 33 12.42 -2.34 -8.59
CA GLU A 33 12.01 -2.71 -9.95
C GLU A 33 12.22 -1.58 -10.96
N GLY A 34 12.87 -0.46 -10.59
CA GLY A 34 13.15 0.67 -11.49
C GLY A 34 11.92 1.48 -11.89
N ILE A 35 10.86 1.47 -11.08
CA ILE A 35 9.64 2.26 -11.31
C ILE A 35 9.69 3.52 -10.44
N GLU A 36 10.01 4.64 -11.08
CA GLU A 36 10.10 5.92 -10.38
C GLU A 36 8.72 6.56 -10.16
N LEU A 37 8.26 6.56 -8.91
CA LEU A 37 7.07 7.29 -8.50
C LEU A 37 7.33 8.15 -7.28
N SER A 38 6.73 9.34 -7.30
CA SER A 38 6.78 10.24 -6.16
C SER A 38 5.99 9.66 -4.98
N VAL A 39 6.51 9.88 -3.77
CA VAL A 39 5.88 9.45 -2.51
C VAL A 39 4.42 9.92 -2.41
N TRP A 40 4.10 11.12 -2.89
CA TRP A 40 2.73 11.64 -2.88
C TRP A 40 1.78 10.84 -3.79
N ARG A 41 2.26 10.31 -4.93
CA ARG A 41 1.45 9.46 -5.81
C ARG A 41 1.13 8.13 -5.14
N ILE A 42 2.12 7.54 -4.46
CA ILE A 42 1.96 6.31 -3.70
C ILE A 42 0.99 6.52 -2.53
N HIS A 43 1.17 7.60 -1.76
CA HIS A 43 0.34 7.93 -0.62
C HIS A 43 -1.15 8.05 -0.96
N ARG A 44 -1.49 8.68 -2.08
CA ARG A 44 -2.87 8.82 -2.56
C ARG A 44 -3.55 7.50 -2.95
N LYS A 45 -2.82 6.38 -2.96
CA LYS A 45 -3.32 5.05 -3.31
C LYS A 45 -3.38 4.09 -2.13
N ILE A 46 -2.84 4.48 -0.97
CA ILE A 46 -3.00 3.66 0.25
C ILE A 46 -4.48 3.58 0.61
N GLY A 47 -4.93 2.39 1.01
CA GLY A 47 -6.34 2.03 1.17
C GLY A 47 -6.95 1.32 -0.06
N MET A 48 -6.30 1.38 -1.22
CA MET A 48 -6.61 0.46 -2.32
C MET A 48 -6.00 -0.92 -2.04
N SER A 49 -6.65 -1.99 -2.50
CA SER A 49 -6.00 -3.31 -2.47
C SER A 49 -4.69 -3.27 -3.27
N GLY A 50 -3.67 -4.01 -2.84
CA GLY A 50 -2.36 -4.01 -3.53
C GLY A 50 -2.47 -4.35 -5.02
N GLY A 51 -3.39 -5.25 -5.39
CA GLY A 51 -3.70 -5.56 -6.78
C GLY A 51 -4.32 -4.39 -7.54
N LEU A 52 -5.24 -3.62 -6.94
CA LEU A 52 -5.82 -2.42 -7.55
C LEU A 52 -4.78 -1.30 -7.70
N PHE A 53 -3.92 -1.13 -6.69
CA PHE A 53 -2.81 -0.19 -6.75
C PHE A 53 -1.88 -0.52 -7.93
N LEU A 54 -1.41 -1.77 -8.02
CA LEU A 54 -0.54 -2.22 -9.10
C LEU A 54 -1.22 -2.17 -10.48
N ASN A 55 -2.51 -2.51 -10.55
CA ASN A 55 -3.29 -2.38 -11.79
C ASN A 55 -3.43 -0.92 -12.25
N GLN A 56 -3.52 0.03 -11.32
CA GLN A 56 -3.56 1.45 -11.67
C GLN A 56 -2.19 1.97 -12.09
N LEU A 57 -1.13 1.50 -11.44
CA LEU A 57 0.27 1.75 -11.79
C LEU A 57 0.59 1.27 -13.23
N LEU A 58 0.12 0.07 -13.55
CA LEU A 58 0.18 -0.56 -14.88
C LEU A 58 -0.38 0.34 -15.98
N ARG A 59 -1.50 1.00 -15.71
CA ARG A 59 -2.15 1.92 -16.66
C ARG A 59 -1.38 3.23 -16.81
N GLU A 60 -0.77 3.73 -15.73
CA GLU A 60 -0.05 5.01 -15.73
C GLU A 60 1.34 4.91 -16.37
N THR A 61 1.98 3.74 -16.34
CA THR A 61 3.39 3.59 -16.77
C THR A 61 3.54 3.16 -18.24
N ALA A 62 2.45 2.91 -18.97
CA ALA A 62 2.42 2.54 -20.40
C ALA A 62 3.30 1.34 -20.81
N GLY A 63 3.85 0.59 -19.86
CA GLY A 63 4.60 -0.64 -20.07
C GLY A 63 3.87 -1.83 -19.45
N ASP A 64 3.90 -2.97 -20.12
CA ASP A 64 3.38 -4.22 -19.56
C ASP A 64 4.21 -4.61 -18.33
N ILE A 65 3.65 -4.44 -17.14
CA ILE A 65 4.11 -5.16 -15.94
C ILE A 65 3.46 -6.54 -16.03
N ASP A 66 4.27 -7.55 -16.36
CA ASP A 66 3.80 -8.92 -16.38
C ASP A 66 3.38 -9.39 -14.97
N ALA A 67 2.65 -10.51 -14.93
CA ALA A 67 2.18 -11.09 -13.68
C ALA A 67 3.34 -11.45 -12.72
N GLU A 68 4.50 -11.80 -13.27
CA GLU A 68 5.69 -12.14 -12.49
C GLU A 68 6.23 -10.91 -11.73
N ARG A 69 6.28 -9.76 -12.40
CA ARG A 69 6.73 -8.49 -11.82
C ARG A 69 5.74 -7.97 -10.80
N VAL A 70 4.42 -8.16 -11.01
CA VAL A 70 3.40 -7.90 -9.99
C VAL A 70 3.66 -8.72 -8.72
N GLU A 71 3.96 -10.01 -8.86
CA GLU A 71 4.28 -10.89 -7.73
C GLU A 71 5.59 -10.47 -7.03
N ARG A 72 6.63 -10.10 -7.78
CA ARG A 72 7.88 -9.57 -7.20
C ARG A 72 7.64 -8.29 -6.41
N LEU A 73 6.88 -7.34 -6.97
CA LEU A 73 6.51 -6.10 -6.28
C LEU A 73 5.76 -6.37 -4.97
N ALA A 74 4.81 -7.30 -4.97
CA ALA A 74 4.09 -7.70 -3.76
C ALA A 74 5.02 -8.33 -2.70
N ARG A 75 5.95 -9.20 -3.11
CA ARG A 75 6.94 -9.80 -2.20
C ARG A 75 7.90 -8.78 -1.62
N LEU A 76 8.40 -7.85 -2.44
CA LEU A 76 9.28 -6.77 -2.01
C LEU A 76 8.58 -5.83 -1.04
N HIS A 77 7.34 -5.45 -1.33
CA HIS A 77 6.50 -4.66 -0.43
C HIS A 77 6.34 -5.36 0.92
N ALA A 78 5.96 -6.65 0.92
CA ALA A 78 5.78 -7.41 2.16
C ALA A 78 7.08 -7.48 2.99
N ALA A 79 8.22 -7.72 2.34
CA ALA A 79 9.51 -7.75 3.00
C ALA A 79 9.89 -6.38 3.60
N ALA A 80 9.67 -5.29 2.86
CA ALA A 80 9.93 -3.94 3.34
C ALA A 80 9.01 -3.56 4.50
N TYR A 81 7.71 -3.83 4.38
CA TYR A 81 6.74 -3.58 5.44
C TYR A 81 7.06 -4.38 6.71
N GLN A 82 7.51 -5.64 6.59
CA GLN A 82 7.92 -6.43 7.75
C GLN A 82 9.08 -5.81 8.54
N ARG A 83 10.01 -5.11 7.88
CA ARG A 83 11.09 -4.37 8.57
C ARG A 83 10.57 -3.10 9.24
N LEU A 84 9.61 -2.43 8.61
CA LEU A 84 9.03 -1.17 9.10
C LEU A 84 7.95 -1.37 10.18
N ARG A 85 7.37 -2.57 10.30
CA ARG A 85 6.23 -2.85 11.19
C ARG A 85 6.47 -2.49 12.66
N ALA A 86 7.73 -2.52 13.12
CA ALA A 86 8.09 -2.17 14.49
C ALA A 86 7.83 -0.69 14.83
N GLN A 87 7.62 0.15 13.81
CA GLN A 87 7.29 1.57 13.95
C GLN A 87 5.78 1.82 14.03
N VAL A 88 4.95 0.82 13.67
CA VAL A 88 3.49 0.94 13.65
C VAL A 88 2.98 1.01 15.08
N ARG A 89 2.09 1.97 15.34
CA ARG A 89 1.45 2.18 16.64
C ARG A 89 -0.06 2.07 16.50
N PRO A 90 -0.79 1.67 17.54
CA PRO A 90 -2.25 1.80 17.56
C PRO A 90 -2.69 3.26 17.36
N LEU A 91 -3.87 3.43 16.76
CA LEU A 91 -4.65 4.66 16.71
C LEU A 91 -6.09 4.38 17.21
N PRO A 92 -6.80 5.41 17.68
CA PRO A 92 -6.23 6.64 18.24
C PRO A 92 -5.44 6.35 19.53
#